data_AF-A0A2D9H2M4-F1
#
_entry.id   AF-A0A2D9H2M4-F1
#
_cell.length_a   1.000
_cell.length_b   1.000
_cell.length_c   1.000
_cell.angle_alpha   90.00
_cell.angle_beta   90.00
_cell.angle_gamma   90.00
#
_symmetry.space_group_name_H-M   'P 1'
#
loop_
_entity.id
_entity.type
_entity.pdbx_description
1 polymer ?
#
loop_
_entity_poly.entity_id
_entity_poly.type
_entity_poly.pdbx_seq_one_letter_code
_entity_poly.pdbx_strand_id
1 'polypeptide(L)'
;MGYVREQVARGWGVSVVCPSDGWLGFEARAAGAHVQWFDATREPGRSTLSETARFARVVEDLDPDLLHLHSSKAGLVGRLAVRGRRPTIFQPHGWSFLAGSG
;
A
#
# COMPACT_ATOMS: atom_id res chain seq x y z
N MET A 1 -4.70 -12.81 -6.98
CA MET A 1 -4.58 -12.38 -5.57
C MET A 1 -4.47 -13.55 -4.59
N GLY A 2 -3.29 -14.18 -4.44
CA GLY A 2 -3.12 -15.33 -3.53
C GLY A 2 -3.04 -14.94 -2.06
N TYR A 3 -2.23 -13.91 -1.75
CA TYR A 3 -1.93 -13.52 -0.38
C TYR A 3 -3.13 -12.90 0.36
N VAL A 4 -3.82 -11.91 -0.22
CA VAL A 4 -5.00 -11.29 0.43
C VAL A 4 -6.07 -12.32 0.78
N ARG A 5 -6.38 -13.23 -0.16
CA ARG A 5 -7.38 -14.29 0.06
C ARG A 5 -6.95 -15.23 1.19
N GLU A 6 -5.67 -15.56 1.25
CA GLU A 6 -5.11 -16.43 2.28
C GLU A 6 -5.12 -15.77 3.67
N GLN A 7 -4.76 -14.49 3.75
CA GLN A 7 -4.86 -13.72 4.99
C GLN A 7 -6.31 -13.63 5.49
N VAL A 8 -7.27 -13.34 4.59
CA VAL A 8 -8.69 -13.32 4.94
C VAL A 8 -9.16 -14.72 5.39
N ALA A 9 -8.75 -15.79 4.70
CA ALA A 9 -9.08 -17.16 5.09
C ALA A 9 -8.51 -17.56 6.46
N ARG A 10 -7.41 -16.93 6.89
CA ARG A 10 -6.85 -17.05 8.25
C ARG A 10 -7.60 -16.22 9.30
N GLY A 11 -8.62 -15.46 8.90
CA GLY A 11 -9.43 -14.62 9.79
C GLY A 11 -8.82 -13.25 10.08
N TRP A 12 -7.84 -12.79 9.29
CA TRP A 12 -7.24 -11.47 9.49
C TRP A 12 -8.15 -10.36 8.94
N GLY A 13 -8.21 -9.23 9.63
CA GLY A 13 -8.79 -8.01 9.11
C GLY A 13 -7.87 -7.39 8.04
N VAL A 14 -8.16 -7.65 6.76
CA VAL A 14 -7.34 -7.16 5.65
C VAL A 14 -7.97 -5.92 5.04
N SER A 15 -7.20 -4.83 4.97
CA SER A 15 -7.55 -3.62 4.21
C SER A 15 -6.59 -3.44 3.02
N VAL A 16 -7.14 -3.17 1.84
CA VAL A 16 -6.36 -2.85 0.63
C VAL A 16 -6.61 -1.40 0.25
N VAL A 17 -5.55 -0.60 0.31
CA VAL A 17 -5.55 0.80 -0.11
C VAL A 17 -4.96 0.87 -1.50
N CYS A 18 -5.79 1.12 -2.51
CA CYS A 18 -5.36 1.10 -3.90
C CYS A 18 -6.19 2.07 -4.77
N PRO A 19 -5.69 2.47 -5.94
CA PRO A 19 -6.47 3.24 -6.89
C PRO A 19 -7.76 2.54 -7.29
N SER A 20 -8.75 3.32 -7.73
CA SER A 20 -10.03 2.79 -8.20
C SER A 20 -9.98 2.21 -9.61
N ASP A 21 -8.91 2.51 -10.36
CA ASP A 21 -8.66 1.96 -11.68
C ASP A 21 -7.97 0.58 -11.60
N GLY A 22 -8.49 -0.36 -12.38
CA GLY A 22 -7.96 -1.72 -12.46
C GLY A 22 -8.68 -2.74 -11.57
N TRP A 23 -8.16 -3.96 -11.58
CA TRP A 23 -8.84 -5.15 -11.03
C TRP A 23 -8.60 -5.37 -9.53
N LEU A 24 -7.52 -4.80 -8.99
CA LEU A 24 -6.98 -5.14 -7.66
C LEU A 24 -7.99 -4.98 -6.52
N GLY A 25 -8.60 -3.79 -6.41
CA GLY A 25 -9.55 -3.53 -5.34
C GLY A 25 -10.82 -4.36 -5.48
N PHE A 26 -11.32 -4.58 -6.70
CA PHE A 26 -12.50 -5.42 -6.90
C PHE A 26 -12.23 -6.88 -6.51
N GLU A 27 -11.08 -7.45 -6.88
CA GLU A 27 -10.71 -8.80 -6.46
C GLU A 27 -10.49 -8.90 -4.94
N ALA A 28 -9.85 -7.89 -4.33
CA ALA A 28 -9.64 -7.86 -2.88
C ALA A 28 -10.98 -7.84 -2.12
N ARG A 29 -11.93 -7.01 -2.58
CA ARG A 29 -13.27 -6.95 -2.01
C ARG A 29 -14.03 -8.27 -2.20
N ALA A 30 -13.95 -8.88 -3.38
CA ALA A 30 -14.54 -10.19 -3.64
C ALA A 30 -13.93 -11.31 -2.77
N ALA A 31 -12.66 -11.14 -2.36
CA ALA A 31 -11.99 -12.04 -1.43
C ALA A 31 -12.32 -11.78 0.06
N GLY A 32 -13.11 -10.75 0.37
CA GLY A 32 -13.55 -10.40 1.73
C GLY A 32 -12.70 -9.32 2.44
N ALA A 33 -11.75 -8.70 1.75
CA ALA A 33 -10.99 -7.58 2.31
C ALA A 33 -11.82 -6.28 2.28
N HIS A 34 -11.54 -5.38 3.23
CA HIS A 34 -11.97 -3.99 3.13
C HIS A 34 -11.14 -3.28 2.06
N VAL A 35 -11.76 -2.40 1.28
CA VAL A 35 -11.08 -1.67 0.20
C VAL A 35 -11.32 -0.19 0.37
N GLN A 36 -10.23 0.56 0.40
CA GLN A 36 -10.25 2.00 0.42
C GLN A 36 -9.58 2.54 -0.84
N TRP A 37 -10.38 3.24 -1.64
CA TRP A 37 -9.89 3.84 -2.88
C TRP A 37 -8.94 4.99 -2.56
N PHE A 38 -7.78 4.98 -3.21
CA PHE A 38 -6.73 5.94 -3.00
C PHE A 38 -6.02 6.25 -4.32
N ASP A 39 -6.42 7.35 -4.94
CA ASP A 39 -5.74 7.82 -6.14
C ASP A 39 -4.47 8.58 -5.77
N ALA A 40 -3.36 8.13 -6.35
CA ALA A 40 -2.04 8.74 -6.24
C ALA A 40 -1.41 8.79 -7.63
N THR A 41 -0.56 9.80 -7.88
CA THR A 41 0.20 9.82 -9.13
C THR A 41 1.21 8.67 -9.15
N ARG A 42 1.71 8.28 -10.32
CA ARG A 42 2.67 7.16 -10.40
C ARG A 42 4.05 7.54 -9.90
N GLU A 43 4.51 8.74 -10.25
CA GLU A 43 5.87 9.20 -9.96
C GLU A 43 5.92 10.06 -8.68
N PRO A 44 7.05 10.06 -7.96
CA PRO A 44 7.26 10.99 -6.86
C PRO A 44 7.35 12.43 -7.39
N GLY A 45 6.79 13.38 -6.64
CA GLY A 45 6.79 14.80 -7.03
C GLY A 45 6.11 15.67 -5.97
N ARG A 46 5.67 16.88 -6.36
CA ARG A 46 5.01 17.81 -5.44
C ARG A 46 3.75 17.22 -4.78
N SER A 47 3.03 16.34 -5.48
CA SER A 47 1.85 15.65 -4.95
C SER A 47 2.18 14.65 -3.83
N THR A 48 3.43 14.21 -3.71
CA THR A 48 3.83 13.21 -2.70
C THR A 48 3.61 13.69 -1.27
N LEU A 49 3.70 15.01 -1.02
CA LEU A 49 3.41 15.57 0.30
C LEU A 49 1.93 15.44 0.67
N SER A 50 1.03 15.79 -0.25
CA SER A 50 -0.42 15.69 0.00
C SER A 50 -0.88 14.23 0.03
N GLU A 51 -0.32 13.37 -0.81
CA GLU A 51 -0.53 11.92 -0.78
C GLU A 51 -0.08 11.33 0.56
N THR A 52 1.08 11.74 1.08
CA THR A 52 1.56 11.33 2.41
C THR A 52 0.61 11.75 3.52
N ALA A 53 0.14 13.00 3.50
CA ALA A 53 -0.81 13.48 4.51
C ALA A 53 -2.18 12.79 4.41
N ARG A 54 -2.66 12.45 3.20
CA ARG A 54 -3.88 11.67 3.02
C ARG A 54 -3.69 10.23 3.49
N PHE A 55 -2.57 9.60 3.14
CA PHE A 55 -2.27 8.23 3.54
C PHE A 55 -2.05 8.10 5.05
N ALA A 56 -1.46 9.10 5.71
CA ALA A 56 -1.35 9.13 7.17
C ALA A 56 -2.73 9.05 7.85
N ARG A 57 -3.71 9.82 7.35
CA ARG A 57 -5.10 9.74 7.86
C ARG A 57 -5.71 8.36 7.65
N VAL A 58 -5.49 7.76 6.47
CA VAL A 58 -5.93 6.38 6.21
C VAL A 58 -5.35 5.40 7.24
N VAL A 59 -4.07 5.51 7.56
CA VAL A 59 -3.43 4.64 8.57
C VAL A 59 -3.92 4.92 9.98
N GLU A 60 -4.24 6.18 10.31
CA GLU A 60 -4.84 6.55 11.60
C GLU A 60 -6.27 5.98 11.73
N ASP A 61 -7.09 6.11 10.69
CA ASP A 61 -8.48 5.64 10.67
C ASP A 61 -8.57 4.10 10.68
N LEU A 62 -7.67 3.42 9.95
CA LEU A 62 -7.65 1.96 9.89
C LEU A 62 -6.96 1.30 11.09
N ASP A 63 -6.13 2.03 11.82
CA ASP A 63 -5.35 1.56 12.97
C ASP A 63 -4.68 0.17 12.76
N PRO A 64 -3.90 -0.06 11.68
CA PRO A 64 -3.43 -1.40 11.36
C PRO A 64 -2.30 -1.87 12.29
N ASP A 65 -2.28 -3.15 12.63
CA ASP A 65 -1.16 -3.79 13.36
C ASP A 65 0.12 -3.90 12.50
N LEU A 66 -0.05 -4.00 11.18
CA LEU A 66 1.03 -4.21 10.20
C LEU A 66 0.68 -3.53 8.88
N LEU A 67 1.66 -2.82 8.30
CA LEU A 67 1.53 -2.19 7.00
C LEU A 67 2.36 -2.92 5.93
N HIS A 68 1.76 -3.25 4.79
CA HIS A 68 2.46 -3.82 3.64
C HIS A 68 2.46 -2.82 2.48
N LEU A 69 3.64 -2.32 2.11
CA LEU A 69 3.84 -1.31 1.07
C LEU A 69 4.38 -1.94 -0.21
N HIS A 70 3.57 -1.96 -1.25
CA HIS A 70 3.90 -2.54 -2.56
C HIS A 70 4.27 -1.43 -3.56
N SER A 71 5.54 -1.38 -3.99
CA SER A 71 6.17 -0.36 -4.86
C SER A 71 6.99 0.70 -4.14
N SER A 72 8.03 1.20 -4.81
CA SER A 72 8.93 2.23 -4.29
C SER A 72 8.21 3.51 -3.84
N LYS A 73 7.17 3.95 -4.57
CA LYS A 73 6.40 5.13 -4.19
C LYS A 73 5.55 4.88 -2.94
N ALA A 74 4.88 3.74 -2.85
CA ALA A 74 4.15 3.36 -1.64
C ALA A 74 5.10 3.25 -0.44
N GLY A 75 6.31 2.72 -0.65
CA GLY A 75 7.38 2.69 0.35
C GLY A 75 7.75 4.08 0.88
N LEU A 76 7.99 5.04 -0.01
CA LEU A 76 8.32 6.42 0.35
C LEU A 76 7.16 7.08 1.13
N VAL A 77 5.96 7.08 0.55
CA VAL A 77 4.76 7.69 1.14
C VAL A 77 4.45 7.06 2.50
N GLY A 78 4.46 5.73 2.58
CA GLY A 78 4.17 5.01 3.81
C GLY A 78 5.22 5.23 4.89
N ARG A 79 6.51 5.23 4.55
CA ARG A 79 7.58 5.52 5.53
C ARG A 79 7.43 6.93 6.12
N LEU A 80 7.14 7.92 5.29
CA LEU A 80 6.96 9.30 5.73
C LEU A 80 5.69 9.49 6.55
N ALA A 81 4.62 8.77 6.21
CA ALA A 81 3.35 8.82 6.94
C ALA A 81 3.49 8.20 8.34
N VAL A 82 4.03 6.98 8.44
CA VAL A 82 4.04 6.22 9.71
C VAL A 82 5.24 6.52 10.60
N ARG A 83 6.36 7.03 10.05
CA ARG A 83 7.59 7.39 10.77
C ARG A 83 8.07 6.31 11.77
N GLY A 84 7.90 5.04 11.42
CA GLY A 84 8.33 3.89 12.25
C GLY A 84 7.36 3.51 13.38
N ARG A 85 6.22 4.19 13.52
CA ARG A 85 5.21 3.90 14.56
C ARG A 85 4.41 2.62 14.31
N ARG A 86 4.53 2.03 13.12
CA ARG A 86 3.86 0.79 12.72
C ARG A 86 4.87 -0.20 12.16
N PRO A 87 4.80 -1.49 12.54
CA PRO A 87 5.47 -2.56 11.81
C PRO A 87 5.18 -2.43 10.31
N THR A 88 6.21 -2.50 9.48
CA THR A 88 6.09 -2.24 8.03
C THR A 88 6.89 -3.27 7.24
N ILE A 89 6.22 -3.98 6.34
CA ILE A 89 6.83 -4.78 5.27
C ILE A 89 6.85 -3.92 4.00
N PHE A 90 7.99 -3.88 3.34
CA PHE A 90 8.16 -3.19 2.06
C PHE A 90 8.50 -4.19 0.97
N GLN A 91 7.71 -4.21 -0.09
CA GLN A 91 7.93 -5.04 -1.27
C GLN A 91 8.34 -4.16 -2.47
N PRO A 92 9.64 -4.09 -2.79
CA PRO A 92 10.10 -3.41 -4.00
C PRO A 92 9.67 -4.20 -5.24
N HIS A 93 9.23 -3.49 -6.28
CA HIS A 93 8.97 -4.05 -7.59
C HIS A 93 10.07 -3.57 -8.55
N GLY A 94 11.08 -4.41 -8.73
CA GLY A 94 12.26 -4.11 -9.55
C GLY A 94 13.52 -3.98 -8.70
N TRP A 95 14.57 -4.69 -9.12
CA TRP A 95 15.92 -4.52 -8.59
C TRP A 95 16.59 -3.39 -9.37
N SER A 96 16.96 -2.30 -8.69
CA SER A 96 17.70 -1.19 -9.32
C SER A 96 19.04 -1.66 -9.93
N PHE A 97 19.58 -2.80 -9.50
CA PHE A 97 20.83 -3.38 -10.01
C PHE A 97 20.68 -4.14 -11.34
N LEU A 98 19.47 -4.34 -11.88
CA LEU A 98 19.26 -4.79 -13.26
C LEU A 98 19.08 -3.61 -14.24
N ALA A 99 19.01 -2.37 -13.73
CA ALA A 99 18.81 -1.15 -14.53
C ALA A 99 20.11 -0.38 -14.83
N GLY A 100 21.26 -0.91 -14.42
CA GLY A 100 22.58 -0.39 -14.80
C GLY A 100 23.43 -1.49 -15.42
N SER A 101 23.62 -1.44 -16.74
CA SER A 101 24.96 -1.73 -17.25
C SER A 101 25.86 -0.60 -16.70
N GLY A 102 27.01 -0.95 -16.12
CA GLY A 102 28.02 0.05 -15.77
C GLY A 102 28.39 0.96 -16.94
#